data_AF-A0A0B8WDN7-F1
#
_entry.id   AF-A0A0B8WDN7-F1
#
_cell.length_a   1.000
_cell.length_b   1.000
_cell.length_c   1.000
_cell.angle_alpha   90.00
_cell.angle_beta   90.00
_cell.angle_gamma   90.00
#
_symmetry.space_group_name_H-M   'P 1'
#
loop_
_entity.id
_entity.type
_entity.pdbx_description
1 polymer ?
#
loop_
_entity_poly.entity_id
_entity_poly.type
_entity_poly.pdbx_seq_one_letter_code
_entity_poly.pdbx_strand_id
1 'polypeptide(L)'
;MNGRIHIYRVFDIGKDVNLEGVQRTFEMSSSAQRFRLNRTSKAMIINQPPLSLAIENSKYNALGHPLDLEVTAKIWHFGAVSLTLSFVIPKGLSWDKLIALGNFLENDSNLHDLAKKRIEQIVAGLGRPVSSVTWETYEDYACYFFQSLEGCEKNAMEVFNRYDVFRLILSENNETLSDQIKKTILESTFQYSQDDLAVIDWNSALIIEPSGSTDIVDVIEFSLCQLLEMRYYDDLLDERLTYLYSSLEKKRFSIFQNHYSRLSREAAQIYLDISDTVESVENTMKVVGDFYLAKIFRAASQRLRFKDWRDSVDQKLSNLAQVSRLFVGEANEKRNQLLEIIIIFLIAIEVVPLFFK
;
A
#
# COMPACT_ATOMS: atom_id res chain seq x y z
N MET A 1 -3.82 -4.91 -32.17
CA MET A 1 -3.53 -4.25 -30.88
C MET A 1 -2.04 -4.33 -30.55
N ASN A 2 -1.48 -3.27 -29.98
CA ASN A 2 -0.14 -3.22 -29.38
C ASN A 2 -0.32 -2.86 -27.91
N GLY A 3 0.06 -3.75 -26.99
CA GLY A 3 -0.17 -3.55 -25.58
C GLY A 3 0.46 -4.62 -24.71
N ARG A 4 0.32 -4.44 -23.39
CA ARG A 4 0.87 -5.29 -22.34
C ARG A 4 -0.17 -5.50 -21.24
N ILE A 5 -0.09 -6.63 -20.56
CA ILE A 5 -0.81 -6.88 -19.31
C ILE A 5 0.22 -6.77 -18.20
N HIS A 6 -0.01 -5.89 -17.24
CA HIS A 6 0.78 -5.79 -16.02
C HIS A 6 0.01 -6.41 -14.88
N ILE A 7 0.57 -7.44 -14.26
CA ILE A 7 0.03 -8.04 -13.04
C ILE A 7 0.88 -7.57 -11.87
N TYR A 8 0.27 -6.85 -10.94
CA TYR A 8 0.91 -6.36 -9.72
C TYR A 8 0.78 -7.39 -8.61
N ARG A 9 1.85 -7.51 -7.83
CA ARG A 9 1.88 -8.16 -6.52
C ARG A 9 2.68 -7.27 -5.59
N VAL A 10 2.02 -6.66 -4.61
CA VAL A 10 2.66 -5.72 -3.68
C VAL A 10 2.75 -6.35 -2.31
N PHE A 11 3.94 -6.33 -1.72
CA PHE A 11 4.24 -6.94 -0.43
C PHE A 11 4.90 -5.95 0.51
N ASP A 12 4.67 -6.09 1.82
CA ASP A 12 5.41 -5.33 2.83
C ASP A 12 6.67 -6.11 3.23
N ILE A 13 7.80 -5.42 3.30
CA ILE A 13 9.08 -6.00 3.78
C ILE A 13 9.56 -5.33 5.07
N GLY A 14 8.69 -4.55 5.72
CA GLY A 14 8.95 -3.77 6.91
C GLY A 14 9.63 -2.43 6.64
N LYS A 15 9.41 -1.49 7.57
CA LYS A 15 9.83 -0.09 7.48
C LYS A 15 11.35 0.16 7.40
N ASP A 16 11.70 1.41 7.13
CA ASP A 16 13.07 1.96 7.14
C ASP A 16 14.03 1.21 6.18
N VAL A 17 13.59 1.06 4.93
CA VAL A 17 14.41 0.41 3.90
C VAL A 17 15.51 1.36 3.45
N ASN A 18 16.77 1.01 3.71
CA ASN A 18 17.93 1.75 3.22
C ASN A 18 18.14 1.52 1.72
N LEU A 19 17.43 2.27 0.88
CA LEU A 19 17.46 2.19 -0.59
C LEU A 19 18.88 2.28 -1.16
N GLU A 20 19.74 3.14 -0.61
CA GLU A 20 21.14 3.24 -1.06
C GLU A 20 21.95 1.97 -0.76
N GLY A 21 21.74 1.39 0.42
CA GLY A 21 22.36 0.12 0.81
C GLY A 21 21.90 -1.03 -0.07
N VAL A 22 20.61 -1.06 -0.41
CA VAL A 22 20.03 -2.02 -1.36
C VAL A 22 20.74 -1.89 -2.70
N GLN A 23 20.75 -0.67 -3.26
CA GLN A 23 21.34 -0.40 -4.56
C GLN A 23 22.80 -0.86 -4.64
N ARG A 24 23.63 -0.49 -3.65
CA ARG A 24 25.05 -0.91 -3.59
C ARG A 24 25.19 -2.42 -3.53
N THR A 25 24.38 -3.10 -2.73
CA THR A 25 24.45 -4.56 -2.59
C THR A 25 24.09 -5.26 -3.90
N PHE A 26 23.04 -4.81 -4.59
CA PHE A 26 22.66 -5.35 -5.89
C PHE A 26 23.67 -5.05 -7.00
N GLU A 27 24.28 -3.86 -7.00
CA GLU A 27 25.36 -3.51 -7.93
C GLU A 27 26.61 -4.40 -7.74
N MET A 28 26.90 -4.82 -6.50
CA MET A 28 28.07 -5.66 -6.17
C MET A 28 27.82 -7.17 -6.33
N SER A 29 26.57 -7.65 -6.27
CA SER A 29 26.25 -9.08 -6.04
C SER A 29 26.09 -9.98 -7.27
N SER A 30 26.02 -9.49 -8.53
CA SER A 30 26.29 -10.21 -9.80
C SER A 30 25.40 -9.78 -10.99
N SER A 31 26.03 -9.73 -12.17
CA SER A 31 25.48 -9.58 -13.54
C SER A 31 24.84 -8.22 -13.85
N ALA A 32 25.64 -7.32 -14.44
CA ALA A 32 25.28 -5.99 -14.96
C ALA A 32 24.13 -5.96 -16.01
N GLN A 33 23.44 -7.09 -16.24
CA GLN A 33 22.31 -7.22 -17.17
C GLN A 33 20.97 -7.53 -16.49
N ARG A 34 20.94 -8.00 -15.23
CA ARG A 34 19.66 -8.40 -14.60
C ARG A 34 18.95 -7.24 -13.92
N PHE A 35 19.69 -6.39 -13.21
CA PHE A 35 19.13 -5.28 -12.45
C PHE A 35 19.56 -3.94 -13.07
N ARG A 36 18.63 -3.26 -13.74
CA ARG A 36 18.82 -1.90 -14.26
C ARG A 36 17.93 -0.94 -13.51
N LEU A 37 18.51 0.18 -13.08
CA LEU A 37 17.81 1.33 -12.53
C LEU A 37 17.00 2.00 -13.64
N ASN A 38 15.67 1.96 -13.53
CA ASN A 38 14.79 2.77 -14.38
C ASN A 38 14.57 4.14 -13.74
N ARG A 39 14.64 5.21 -14.54
CA ARG A 39 14.26 6.55 -14.07
C ARG A 39 12.75 6.61 -13.91
N THR A 40 12.29 7.14 -12.78
CA THR A 40 10.89 7.46 -12.51
C THR A 40 10.31 8.41 -13.56
N SER A 41 8.99 8.34 -13.73
CA SER A 41 8.16 9.28 -14.48
C SER A 41 8.66 10.73 -14.37
N LYS A 42 8.70 11.46 -15.49
CA LYS A 42 9.11 12.87 -15.53
C LYS A 42 8.05 13.81 -14.95
N ALA A 43 6.82 13.34 -14.74
CA ALA A 43 5.66 14.17 -14.39
C ALA A 43 5.30 14.11 -12.89
N MET A 44 5.98 13.29 -12.09
CA MET A 44 5.74 13.15 -10.65
C MET A 44 6.94 13.63 -9.82
N ILE A 45 6.68 14.49 -8.83
CA ILE A 45 7.67 14.82 -7.80
C ILE A 45 7.51 13.83 -6.65
N ILE A 46 8.43 12.88 -6.58
CA ILE A 46 8.53 11.91 -5.51
C ILE A 46 9.69 12.35 -4.61
N ASN A 47 9.42 12.63 -3.34
CA ASN A 47 10.43 13.14 -2.40
C ASN A 47 11.57 12.13 -2.21
N GLN A 48 11.22 10.84 -2.18
CA GLN A 48 12.15 9.71 -2.15
C GLN A 48 11.70 8.68 -3.20
N PRO A 49 12.27 8.72 -4.42
CA PRO A 49 11.86 7.83 -5.49
C PRO A 49 12.15 6.37 -5.13
N PRO A 50 11.30 5.43 -5.55
CA PRO A 50 11.52 4.02 -5.28
C PRO A 50 12.75 3.51 -6.04
N LEU A 51 13.41 2.51 -5.47
CA LEU A 51 14.45 1.78 -6.18
C LEU A 51 13.78 0.83 -7.18
N SER A 52 13.94 1.12 -8.47
CA SER A 52 13.43 0.29 -9.55
C SER A 52 14.48 -0.71 -10.02
N LEU A 53 14.10 -1.99 -10.02
CA LEU A 53 14.96 -3.12 -10.33
C LEU A 53 14.32 -3.96 -11.44
N ALA A 54 14.96 -4.08 -12.59
CA ALA A 54 14.67 -5.20 -13.48
C ALA A 54 15.10 -6.50 -12.77
N ILE A 55 14.30 -7.57 -12.83
CA ILE A 55 14.61 -8.83 -12.15
C ILE A 55 15.02 -9.89 -13.17
N GLU A 56 14.11 -10.16 -14.12
CA GLU A 56 14.34 -11.14 -15.17
C GLU A 56 13.42 -10.92 -16.38
N ASN A 57 13.88 -11.44 -17.52
CA ASN A 57 13.06 -11.66 -18.70
C ASN A 57 13.01 -13.16 -18.95
N SER A 58 11.81 -13.72 -19.08
CA SER A 58 11.59 -15.14 -19.26
C SER A 58 10.40 -15.42 -20.18
N LYS A 59 10.17 -16.70 -20.49
CA LYS A 59 8.95 -17.15 -21.14
C LYS A 59 8.01 -17.73 -20.10
N TYR A 60 6.74 -17.36 -20.18
CA TYR A 60 5.70 -17.87 -19.29
C TYR A 60 4.60 -18.54 -20.11
N ASN A 61 4.21 -19.75 -19.74
CA ASN A 61 3.19 -20.48 -20.49
C ASN A 61 1.80 -20.19 -19.88
N ALA A 62 0.99 -19.40 -20.58
CA ALA A 62 -0.38 -19.08 -20.18
C ALA A 62 -1.37 -19.64 -21.20
N LEU A 63 -2.35 -20.42 -20.75
CA LEU A 63 -3.35 -21.07 -21.61
C LEU A 63 -2.75 -21.84 -22.80
N GLY A 64 -1.57 -22.45 -22.61
CA GLY A 64 -0.86 -23.20 -23.66
C GLY A 64 -0.10 -22.33 -24.67
N HIS A 65 0.05 -21.02 -24.42
CA HIS A 65 0.80 -20.09 -25.24
C HIS A 65 2.03 -19.54 -24.49
N PRO A 66 3.24 -19.56 -25.09
CA PRO A 66 4.40 -18.93 -24.50
C PRO A 66 4.34 -17.41 -24.66
N LEU A 67 4.23 -16.70 -23.55
CA LEU A 67 4.26 -15.25 -23.45
C LEU A 67 5.65 -14.76 -23.03
N ASP A 68 6.05 -13.60 -23.55
CA ASP A 68 7.21 -12.86 -23.04
C ASP A 68 6.83 -12.21 -21.70
N LEU A 69 7.51 -12.63 -20.63
CA LEU A 69 7.37 -12.12 -19.28
C LEU A 69 8.59 -11.30 -18.90
N GLU A 70 8.35 -10.05 -18.51
CA GLU A 70 9.32 -9.16 -17.88
C GLU A 70 8.90 -8.92 -16.44
N VAL A 71 9.81 -9.18 -15.50
CA VAL A 71 9.57 -8.96 -14.06
C VAL A 71 10.39 -7.77 -13.61
N THR A 72 9.73 -6.77 -13.04
CA THR A 72 10.38 -5.62 -12.40
C THR A 72 9.91 -5.49 -10.96
N ALA A 73 10.76 -4.92 -10.09
CA ALA A 73 10.43 -4.59 -8.71
C ALA A 73 10.60 -3.09 -8.49
N LYS A 74 9.70 -2.47 -7.72
CA LYS A 74 9.87 -1.14 -7.17
C LYS A 74 9.83 -1.22 -5.65
N ILE A 75 10.94 -0.84 -5.02
CA ILE A 75 11.10 -0.86 -3.56
C ILE A 75 10.96 0.55 -3.02
N TRP A 76 10.00 0.76 -2.14
CA TRP A 76 9.75 2.03 -1.48
C TRP A 76 10.49 2.09 -0.14
N HIS A 77 10.90 3.30 0.25
CA HIS A 77 11.62 3.53 1.52
C HIS A 77 10.80 3.12 2.75
N PHE A 78 9.46 3.19 2.64
CA PHE A 78 8.53 2.92 3.73
C PHE A 78 8.22 1.43 3.95
N GLY A 79 8.62 0.52 3.04
CA GLY A 79 8.45 -0.93 3.24
C GLY A 79 7.76 -1.65 2.10
N ALA A 80 6.90 -0.99 1.33
CA ALA A 80 6.25 -1.65 0.19
C ALA A 80 7.23 -2.01 -0.93
N VAL A 81 7.07 -3.21 -1.47
CA VAL A 81 7.71 -3.68 -2.70
C VAL A 81 6.63 -4.12 -3.68
N SER A 82 6.50 -3.38 -4.79
CA SER A 82 5.67 -3.78 -5.91
C SER A 82 6.47 -4.64 -6.88
N LEU A 83 6.00 -5.84 -7.17
CA LEU A 83 6.45 -6.65 -8.29
C LEU A 83 5.47 -6.50 -9.44
N THR A 84 5.98 -6.08 -10.60
CA THR A 84 5.22 -6.02 -11.85
C THR A 84 5.62 -7.19 -12.73
N LEU A 85 4.68 -8.10 -12.98
CA LEU A 85 4.81 -9.17 -13.97
C LEU A 85 4.16 -8.69 -15.27
N SER A 86 4.97 -8.29 -16.23
CA SER A 86 4.52 -7.66 -17.46
C SER A 86 4.58 -8.63 -18.64
N PHE A 87 3.43 -8.87 -19.27
CA PHE A 87 3.26 -9.76 -20.41
C PHE A 87 2.99 -8.97 -21.67
N VAL A 88 3.73 -9.24 -22.76
CA VAL A 88 3.42 -8.67 -24.07
C VAL A 88 2.17 -9.33 -24.65
N ILE A 89 1.18 -8.54 -25.05
CA ILE A 89 -0.03 -9.06 -25.70
C ILE A 89 0.35 -9.58 -27.10
N PRO A 90 0.09 -10.86 -27.42
CA PRO A 90 0.38 -11.40 -28.74
C PRO A 90 -0.36 -10.64 -29.86
N LYS A 91 0.35 -10.39 -30.97
CA LYS A 91 -0.28 -9.76 -32.15
C LYS A 91 -1.40 -10.64 -32.68
N GLY A 92 -2.57 -10.03 -32.92
CA GLY A 92 -3.75 -10.72 -33.44
C GLY A 92 -4.54 -11.53 -32.41
N LEU A 93 -4.22 -11.43 -31.11
CA LEU A 93 -5.06 -11.99 -30.06
C LEU A 93 -6.45 -11.35 -30.12
N SER A 94 -7.52 -12.15 -30.11
CA SER A 94 -8.89 -11.64 -30.06
C SER A 94 -9.22 -11.10 -28.68
N TRP A 95 -10.22 -10.21 -28.58
CA TRP A 95 -10.62 -9.61 -27.31
C TRP A 95 -11.12 -10.66 -26.30
N ASP A 96 -11.93 -11.63 -26.72
CA ASP A 96 -12.39 -12.71 -25.83
C ASP A 96 -11.23 -13.54 -25.27
N LYS A 97 -10.20 -13.78 -26.08
CA LYS A 97 -8.98 -14.47 -25.62
C LYS A 97 -8.16 -13.60 -24.67
N LEU A 98 -8.20 -12.27 -24.83
CA LEU A 98 -7.57 -11.35 -23.91
C LEU A 98 -8.26 -11.36 -22.53
N ILE A 99 -9.59 -11.38 -22.50
CA ILE A 99 -10.36 -11.51 -21.25
C ILE A 99 -10.00 -12.84 -20.56
N ALA A 100 -10.03 -13.95 -21.30
CA ALA A 100 -9.66 -15.26 -20.76
C ALA A 100 -8.21 -15.30 -20.26
N LEU A 101 -7.28 -14.65 -20.97
CA LEU A 101 -5.89 -14.54 -20.56
C LEU A 101 -5.73 -13.70 -19.29
N GLY A 102 -6.41 -12.55 -19.20
CA GLY A 102 -6.40 -11.70 -18.01
C GLY A 102 -6.89 -12.46 -16.78
N ASN A 103 -8.05 -13.11 -16.90
CA ASN A 103 -8.61 -13.93 -15.83
C ASN A 103 -7.69 -15.09 -15.42
N PHE A 104 -7.04 -15.76 -16.38
CA PHE A 104 -6.05 -16.80 -16.08
C PHE A 104 -4.87 -16.23 -15.29
N LEU A 105 -4.26 -15.13 -15.75
CA LEU A 105 -3.08 -14.54 -15.10
C LEU A 105 -3.38 -13.99 -13.72
N GLU A 106 -4.56 -13.40 -13.51
CA GLU A 106 -4.97 -12.88 -12.19
C GLU A 106 -5.07 -13.99 -11.15
N ASN A 107 -5.61 -15.15 -11.55
CA ASN A 107 -5.88 -16.30 -10.67
C ASN A 107 -4.77 -17.36 -10.65
N ASP A 108 -3.66 -17.18 -11.39
CA ASP A 108 -2.59 -18.18 -11.46
C ASP A 108 -1.71 -18.16 -10.19
N SER A 109 -1.82 -19.22 -9.37
CA SER A 109 -1.01 -19.38 -8.17
C SER A 109 0.49 -19.45 -8.47
N ASN A 110 0.90 -19.90 -9.65
CA ASN A 110 2.31 -19.95 -10.02
C ASN A 110 2.92 -18.56 -10.16
N LEU A 111 2.12 -17.55 -10.57
CA LEU A 111 2.58 -16.15 -10.61
C LEU A 111 2.74 -15.58 -9.20
N HIS A 112 1.84 -15.92 -8.28
CA HIS A 112 1.99 -15.57 -6.88
C HIS A 112 3.25 -16.20 -6.28
N ASP A 113 3.47 -17.50 -6.50
CA ASP A 113 4.66 -18.21 -6.00
C ASP A 113 5.96 -17.65 -6.59
N LEU A 114 5.95 -17.29 -7.87
CA LEU A 114 7.06 -16.61 -8.52
C LEU A 114 7.34 -15.27 -7.85
N ALA A 115 6.31 -14.46 -7.61
CA ALA A 115 6.43 -13.15 -6.97
C ALA A 115 6.98 -13.28 -5.55
N LYS A 116 6.39 -14.17 -4.74
CA LYS A 116 6.82 -14.46 -3.37
C LYS A 116 8.30 -14.86 -3.32
N LYS A 117 8.72 -15.79 -4.17
CA LYS A 117 10.13 -16.21 -4.27
C LYS A 117 11.06 -15.06 -4.61
N ARG A 118 10.64 -14.11 -5.48
CA ARG A 118 11.45 -12.93 -5.81
C ARG A 118 11.51 -11.92 -4.67
N ILE A 119 10.43 -11.72 -3.92
CA ILE A 119 10.45 -10.92 -2.69
C ILE A 119 11.41 -11.50 -1.67
N GLU A 120 11.36 -12.81 -1.41
CA GLU A 120 12.28 -13.45 -0.47
C GLU A 120 13.76 -13.26 -0.86
N GLN A 121 14.06 -13.32 -2.17
CA GLN A 121 15.40 -13.01 -2.69
C GLN A 121 15.77 -11.55 -2.52
N ILE A 122 14.83 -10.62 -2.74
CA ILE A 122 15.05 -9.20 -2.51
C ILE A 122 15.37 -8.97 -1.03
N VAL A 123 14.53 -9.44 -0.12
CA VAL A 123 14.71 -9.30 1.34
C VAL A 123 16.02 -9.90 1.82
N ALA A 124 16.39 -11.09 1.33
CA ALA A 124 17.68 -11.69 1.62
C ALA A 124 18.84 -10.81 1.11
N GLY A 125 18.70 -10.23 -0.08
CA GLY A 125 19.64 -9.26 -0.64
C GLY A 125 19.75 -7.96 0.16
N LEU A 126 18.73 -7.62 0.97
CA LEU A 126 18.78 -6.49 1.91
C LEU A 126 19.58 -6.78 3.18
N GLY A 127 20.07 -8.02 3.34
CA GLY A 127 20.66 -8.47 4.60
C GLY A 127 19.64 -8.59 5.74
N ARG A 128 18.34 -8.58 5.41
CA ARG A 128 17.26 -8.82 6.38
C ARG A 128 16.98 -10.33 6.44
N PRO A 129 16.64 -10.88 7.60
CA PRO A 129 16.17 -12.26 7.67
C PRO A 129 14.89 -12.39 6.85
N VAL A 130 14.72 -13.44 6.05
CA VAL A 130 13.47 -13.67 5.28
C VAL A 130 12.24 -13.72 6.20
N SER A 131 12.43 -14.14 7.46
CA SER A 131 11.41 -14.08 8.52
C SER A 131 10.99 -12.66 8.92
N SER A 132 11.54 -11.60 8.31
CA SER A 132 11.07 -10.23 8.48
C SER A 132 9.81 -9.93 7.67
N VAL A 133 9.46 -10.77 6.69
CA VAL A 133 8.16 -10.73 6.00
C VAL A 133 7.19 -11.62 6.78
N THR A 134 6.71 -11.13 7.92
CA THR A 134 5.79 -11.88 8.79
C THR A 134 4.32 -11.69 8.42
N TRP A 135 4.01 -10.62 7.69
CA TRP A 135 2.66 -10.30 7.26
C TRP A 135 2.43 -10.90 5.87
N GLU A 136 1.54 -11.90 5.80
CA GLU A 136 1.30 -12.67 4.56
C GLU A 136 0.33 -11.99 3.59
N THR A 137 -0.33 -10.91 4.02
CA THR A 137 -1.23 -10.12 3.18
C THR A 137 -0.44 -9.42 2.08
N TYR A 138 -1.04 -9.36 0.89
CA TYR A 138 -0.50 -8.67 -0.28
C TYR A 138 -1.63 -7.96 -1.01
N GLU A 139 -1.27 -7.03 -1.89
CA GLU A 139 -2.19 -6.46 -2.87
C GLU A 139 -1.90 -7.01 -4.26
N ASP A 140 -2.97 -7.25 -5.02
CA ASP A 140 -2.90 -7.54 -6.44
C ASP A 140 -3.74 -6.57 -7.27
N TYR A 141 -3.34 -6.43 -8.53
CA TYR A 141 -4.04 -5.58 -9.48
C TYR A 141 -3.63 -5.95 -10.90
N ALA A 142 -4.56 -5.85 -11.86
CA ALA A 142 -4.26 -6.02 -13.28
C ALA A 142 -4.33 -4.68 -14.01
N CYS A 143 -3.38 -4.39 -14.90
CA CYS A 143 -3.43 -3.22 -15.75
C CYS A 143 -3.21 -3.61 -17.21
N TYR A 144 -4.23 -3.38 -18.03
CA TYR A 144 -4.23 -3.60 -19.47
C TYR A 144 -3.80 -2.31 -20.16
N PHE A 145 -2.54 -2.25 -20.57
CA PHE A 145 -1.93 -1.07 -21.17
C PHE A 145 -1.83 -1.23 -22.69
N PHE A 146 -2.38 -0.28 -23.44
CA PHE A 146 -2.38 -0.29 -24.90
C PHE A 146 -1.76 0.99 -25.45
N GLN A 147 -0.79 0.84 -26.35
CA GLN A 147 -0.31 1.95 -27.18
C GLN A 147 -1.17 2.12 -28.42
N SER A 148 -1.80 1.03 -28.90
CA SER A 148 -2.77 1.12 -29.98
C SER A 148 -3.80 0.00 -29.94
N LEU A 149 -5.06 0.39 -30.18
CA LEU A 149 -6.19 -0.49 -30.37
C LEU A 149 -6.85 -0.15 -31.71
N GLU A 150 -7.10 -1.20 -32.50
CA GLU A 150 -7.64 -1.06 -33.85
C GLU A 150 -9.02 -0.40 -33.81
N GLY A 151 -9.14 0.73 -34.51
CA GLY A 151 -10.38 1.49 -34.61
C GLY A 151 -10.63 2.47 -33.45
N CYS A 152 -9.64 2.66 -32.56
CA CYS A 152 -9.69 3.59 -31.42
C CYS A 152 -8.63 4.69 -31.53
N GLU A 153 -7.81 4.72 -32.57
CA GLU A 153 -6.62 5.59 -32.67
C GLU A 153 -6.95 7.10 -32.74
N LYS A 154 -8.16 7.45 -33.19
CA LYS A 154 -8.62 8.85 -33.27
C LYS A 154 -9.54 9.25 -32.10
N ASN A 155 -10.15 8.25 -31.47
CA ASN A 155 -11.09 8.44 -30.37
C ASN A 155 -11.05 7.18 -29.50
N ALA A 156 -10.37 7.28 -28.37
CA ALA A 156 -10.17 6.15 -27.48
C ALA A 156 -11.49 5.65 -26.86
N MET A 157 -12.52 6.51 -26.74
CA MET A 157 -13.85 6.12 -26.24
C MET A 157 -14.56 5.08 -27.13
N GLU A 158 -14.17 4.95 -28.41
CA GLU A 158 -14.71 3.90 -29.29
C GLU A 158 -14.40 2.49 -28.79
N VAL A 159 -13.48 2.35 -27.83
CA VAL A 159 -13.18 1.07 -27.18
C VAL A 159 -14.45 0.42 -26.60
N PHE A 160 -15.36 1.20 -26.02
CA PHE A 160 -16.59 0.69 -25.43
C PHE A 160 -17.62 0.21 -26.46
N ASN A 161 -17.54 0.71 -27.70
CA ASN A 161 -18.41 0.28 -28.80
C ASN A 161 -17.87 -0.96 -29.51
N ARG A 162 -16.54 -1.13 -29.51
CA ARG A 162 -15.85 -2.18 -30.26
C ARG A 162 -15.51 -3.41 -29.43
N TYR A 163 -15.24 -3.20 -28.15
CA TYR A 163 -14.69 -4.20 -27.27
C TYR A 163 -15.47 -4.25 -25.96
N ASP A 164 -15.60 -5.45 -25.39
CA ASP A 164 -16.24 -5.63 -24.09
C ASP A 164 -15.26 -5.28 -22.96
N VAL A 165 -15.07 -3.97 -22.76
CA VAL A 165 -14.19 -3.41 -21.72
C VAL A 165 -14.67 -3.81 -20.33
N PHE A 166 -15.99 -3.91 -20.14
CA PHE A 166 -16.59 -4.19 -18.84
C PHE A 166 -16.21 -5.57 -18.33
N ARG A 167 -16.29 -6.60 -19.18
CA ARG A 167 -15.85 -7.96 -18.83
C ARG A 167 -14.34 -8.05 -18.60
N LEU A 168 -13.54 -7.30 -19.37
CA LEU A 168 -12.09 -7.26 -19.15
C LEU A 168 -11.75 -6.66 -17.79
N ILE A 169 -12.37 -5.52 -17.43
CA ILE A 169 -12.10 -4.81 -16.19
C ILE A 169 -12.51 -5.62 -14.95
N LEU A 170 -13.63 -6.35 -15.04
CA LEU A 170 -14.13 -7.17 -13.93
C LEU A 170 -13.55 -8.59 -13.94
N SER A 171 -12.70 -8.93 -14.90
CA SER A 171 -12.15 -10.27 -15.08
C SER A 171 -13.26 -11.34 -15.19
N GLU A 172 -14.38 -11.00 -15.83
CA GLU A 172 -15.60 -11.80 -15.84
C GLU A 172 -15.81 -12.52 -17.18
N ASN A 173 -15.86 -13.84 -17.13
CA ASN A 173 -15.87 -14.68 -18.32
C ASN A 173 -17.29 -15.05 -18.78
N ASN A 174 -18.26 -15.20 -17.89
CA ASN A 174 -19.51 -15.89 -18.24
C ASN A 174 -20.77 -15.08 -17.95
N GLU A 175 -20.67 -14.03 -17.12
CA GLU A 175 -21.84 -13.27 -16.71
C GLU A 175 -22.22 -12.15 -17.68
N THR A 176 -23.53 -11.93 -17.81
CA THR A 176 -24.06 -10.75 -18.50
C THR A 176 -24.12 -9.60 -17.50
N LEU A 177 -23.22 -8.63 -17.66
CA LEU A 177 -23.11 -7.49 -16.76
C LEU A 177 -24.34 -6.59 -16.85
N SER A 178 -24.85 -6.20 -15.68
CA SER A 178 -25.97 -5.28 -15.54
C SER A 178 -25.60 -3.86 -16.00
N ASP A 179 -26.59 -3.10 -16.45
CA ASP A 179 -26.37 -1.71 -16.88
C ASP A 179 -25.89 -0.81 -15.72
N GLN A 180 -26.26 -1.15 -14.49
CA GLN A 180 -25.80 -0.44 -13.30
C GLN A 180 -24.28 -0.57 -13.12
N ILE A 181 -23.73 -1.77 -13.24
CA ILE A 181 -22.29 -2.01 -13.14
C ILE A 181 -21.54 -1.33 -14.29
N LYS A 182 -22.06 -1.45 -15.52
CA LYS A 182 -21.46 -0.78 -16.70
C LYS A 182 -21.41 0.73 -16.50
N LYS A 183 -22.48 1.34 -15.98
CA LYS A 183 -22.52 2.77 -15.67
C LYS A 183 -21.45 3.16 -14.63
N THR A 184 -21.29 2.36 -13.58
CA THR A 184 -20.25 2.60 -12.56
C THR A 184 -18.83 2.56 -13.13
N ILE A 185 -18.55 1.69 -14.11
CA ILE A 185 -17.25 1.64 -14.80
C ILE A 185 -17.09 2.86 -15.72
N LEU A 186 -18.13 3.25 -16.46
CA LEU A 186 -18.11 4.45 -17.30
C LEU A 186 -17.87 5.74 -16.50
N GLU A 187 -18.41 5.83 -15.29
CA GLU A 187 -18.16 6.96 -14.37
C GLU A 187 -16.68 7.01 -13.89
N SER A 188 -15.95 5.89 -14.01
CA SER A 188 -14.52 5.77 -13.72
C SER A 188 -13.62 5.87 -14.95
N THR A 189 -14.11 6.55 -15.99
CA THR A 189 -13.39 6.74 -17.24
C THR A 189 -12.85 8.16 -17.36
N PHE A 190 -11.58 8.28 -17.73
CA PHE A 190 -10.84 9.54 -17.75
C PHE A 190 -10.11 9.70 -19.07
N GLN A 191 -10.17 10.90 -19.65
CA GLN A 191 -9.42 11.29 -20.84
C GLN A 191 -8.72 12.61 -20.59
N TYR A 192 -7.48 12.74 -21.07
CA TYR A 192 -6.76 14.01 -21.19
C TYR A 192 -6.92 14.58 -22.59
N SER A 193 -6.77 13.74 -23.60
CA SER A 193 -6.93 14.02 -25.03
C SER A 193 -7.95 13.06 -25.67
N GLN A 194 -8.20 13.17 -26.98
CA GLN A 194 -9.18 12.31 -27.65
C GLN A 194 -8.66 10.88 -27.84
N ASP A 195 -7.35 10.70 -27.94
CA ASP A 195 -6.68 9.44 -28.27
C ASP A 195 -6.12 8.69 -27.06
N ASP A 196 -6.21 9.26 -25.84
CA ASP A 196 -5.96 8.56 -24.59
C ASP A 196 -7.23 8.20 -23.81
N LEU A 197 -7.11 7.22 -22.93
CA LEU A 197 -8.17 6.76 -22.04
C LEU A 197 -7.57 6.06 -20.83
N ALA A 198 -8.12 6.31 -19.65
CA ALA A 198 -7.91 5.50 -18.46
C ALA A 198 -9.26 5.10 -17.87
N VAL A 199 -9.50 3.80 -17.77
CA VAL A 199 -10.61 3.19 -17.03
C VAL A 199 -10.00 2.55 -15.79
N ILE A 200 -10.40 3.00 -14.60
CA ILE A 200 -9.79 2.54 -13.35
C ILE A 200 -10.88 1.94 -12.47
N ASP A 201 -10.73 0.70 -12.05
CA ASP A 201 -11.64 0.04 -11.12
C ASP A 201 -10.90 -0.63 -9.96
N TRP A 202 -11.59 -1.37 -9.09
CA TRP A 202 -11.00 -1.85 -7.83
C TRP A 202 -9.96 -2.98 -8.01
N ASN A 203 -10.13 -3.83 -9.03
CA ASN A 203 -9.21 -4.94 -9.34
C ASN A 203 -8.32 -4.69 -10.55
N SER A 204 -8.77 -3.84 -11.48
CA SER A 204 -8.01 -3.62 -12.70
C SER A 204 -8.25 -2.28 -13.35
N ALA A 205 -7.33 -1.93 -14.25
CA ALA A 205 -7.40 -0.76 -15.09
C ALA A 205 -7.17 -1.10 -16.56
N LEU A 206 -7.80 -0.34 -17.45
CA LEU A 206 -7.49 -0.29 -18.88
C LEU A 206 -6.96 1.08 -19.22
N ILE A 207 -5.80 1.13 -19.88
CA ILE A 207 -5.13 2.37 -20.25
C ILE A 207 -4.83 2.32 -21.74
N ILE A 208 -5.25 3.36 -22.45
CA ILE A 208 -4.87 3.63 -23.83
C ILE A 208 -3.99 4.88 -23.77
N GLU A 209 -2.71 4.72 -24.09
CA GLU A 209 -1.72 5.79 -24.04
C GLU A 209 -0.80 5.69 -25.29
N PRO A 210 -1.15 6.40 -26.39
CA PRO A 210 -0.44 6.31 -27.66
C PRO A 210 1.04 6.69 -27.59
N SER A 211 1.43 7.57 -26.65
CA SER A 211 2.84 7.96 -26.48
C SER A 211 3.69 6.84 -25.88
N GLY A 212 3.05 5.83 -25.27
CA GLY A 212 3.73 4.78 -24.51
C GLY A 212 4.23 5.23 -23.14
N SER A 213 3.82 6.41 -22.66
CA SER A 213 4.11 6.85 -21.29
C SER A 213 3.52 5.88 -20.25
N THR A 214 4.28 5.61 -19.19
CA THR A 214 3.84 4.76 -18.08
C THR A 214 3.32 5.57 -16.89
N ASP A 215 3.18 6.89 -17.02
CA ASP A 215 2.88 7.77 -15.88
C ASP A 215 1.56 7.37 -15.17
N ILE A 216 0.50 7.05 -15.91
CA ILE A 216 -0.78 6.60 -15.34
C ILE A 216 -0.61 5.27 -14.60
N VAL A 217 0.15 4.35 -15.19
CA VAL A 217 0.47 3.04 -14.63
C VAL A 217 1.24 3.19 -13.31
N ASP A 218 2.24 4.07 -13.30
CA ASP A 218 3.07 4.38 -12.14
C ASP A 218 2.25 5.02 -11.01
N VAL A 219 1.28 5.89 -11.32
CA VAL A 219 0.35 6.46 -10.33
C VAL A 219 -0.50 5.37 -9.68
N ILE A 220 -1.08 4.47 -10.47
CA ILE A 220 -1.91 3.38 -9.97
C ILE A 220 -1.09 2.43 -9.09
N GLU A 221 0.11 2.06 -9.54
CA GLU A 221 1.05 1.24 -8.76
C GLU A 221 1.39 1.90 -7.42
N PHE A 222 1.62 3.21 -7.40
CA PHE A 222 1.86 3.93 -6.16
C PHE A 222 0.64 3.90 -5.23
N SER A 223 -0.57 4.13 -5.74
CA SER A 223 -1.80 4.03 -4.95
C SER A 223 -2.01 2.64 -4.34
N LEU A 224 -1.62 1.57 -5.06
CA LEU A 224 -1.62 0.20 -4.52
C LEU A 224 -0.61 0.03 -3.38
N CYS A 225 0.59 0.58 -3.52
CA CYS A 225 1.60 0.56 -2.46
C CYS A 225 1.10 1.28 -1.20
N GLN A 226 0.45 2.44 -1.36
CA GLN A 226 -0.15 3.15 -0.23
C GLN A 226 -1.30 2.37 0.43
N LEU A 227 -2.15 1.71 -0.36
CA LEU A 227 -3.21 0.86 0.18
C LEU A 227 -2.64 -0.27 1.05
N LEU A 228 -1.64 -0.98 0.53
CA LEU A 228 -0.98 -2.06 1.24
C LEU A 228 -0.46 -1.60 2.61
N GLU A 229 0.25 -0.47 2.66
CA GLU A 229 0.78 0.09 3.90
C GLU A 229 -0.31 0.45 4.90
N MET A 230 -1.42 1.05 4.44
CA MET A 230 -2.53 1.36 5.34
C MET A 230 -3.14 0.10 5.94
N ARG A 231 -3.28 -0.98 5.16
CA ARG A 231 -3.75 -2.27 5.68
C ARG A 231 -2.76 -2.88 6.68
N TYR A 232 -1.46 -2.81 6.39
CA TYR A 232 -0.43 -3.29 7.30
C TYR A 232 -0.51 -2.57 8.65
N TYR A 233 -0.56 -1.24 8.63
CA TYR A 233 -0.65 -0.44 9.85
C TYR A 233 -1.99 -0.60 10.56
N ASP A 234 -3.08 -0.82 9.82
CA ASP A 234 -4.39 -1.12 10.39
C ASP A 234 -4.35 -2.40 11.23
N ASP A 235 -3.81 -3.49 10.68
CA ASP A 235 -3.65 -4.78 11.35
C ASP A 235 -2.67 -4.68 12.53
N LEU A 236 -1.52 -4.04 12.33
CA LEU A 236 -0.50 -3.84 13.37
C LEU A 236 -1.08 -3.06 14.55
N LEU A 237 -1.80 -1.96 14.29
CA LEU A 237 -2.41 -1.15 15.33
C LEU A 237 -3.49 -1.91 16.08
N ASP A 238 -4.26 -2.77 15.42
CA ASP A 238 -5.26 -3.63 16.07
C ASP A 238 -4.63 -4.64 17.03
N GLU A 239 -3.54 -5.29 16.61
CA GLU A 239 -2.80 -6.20 17.48
C GLU A 239 -2.29 -5.46 18.72
N ARG A 240 -1.69 -4.28 18.52
CA ARG A 240 -1.11 -3.46 19.61
C ARG A 240 -2.18 -2.94 20.57
N LEU A 241 -3.30 -2.44 20.06
CA LEU A 241 -4.42 -1.99 20.87
C LEU A 241 -5.03 -3.14 21.68
N THR A 242 -5.24 -4.31 21.05
CA THR A 242 -5.75 -5.51 21.73
C THR A 242 -4.83 -5.95 22.86
N TYR A 243 -3.52 -5.93 22.63
CA TYR A 243 -2.52 -6.22 23.66
C TYR A 243 -2.58 -5.22 24.82
N LEU A 244 -2.66 -3.91 24.54
CA LEU A 244 -2.77 -2.87 25.57
C LEU A 244 -4.06 -3.03 26.39
N TYR A 245 -5.21 -3.23 25.75
CA TYR A 245 -6.49 -3.42 26.43
C TYR A 245 -6.52 -4.68 27.30
N SER A 246 -6.06 -5.82 26.78
CA SER A 246 -6.01 -7.07 27.56
C SER A 246 -5.03 -6.98 28.75
N SER A 247 -3.98 -6.15 28.64
CA SER A 247 -3.03 -5.89 29.72
C SER A 247 -3.59 -4.99 30.82
N LEU A 248 -4.63 -4.21 30.53
CA LEU A 248 -5.38 -3.43 31.51
C LEU A 248 -6.36 -4.30 32.32
N GLU A 249 -7.02 -5.27 31.67
CA GLU A 249 -8.04 -6.12 32.33
C GLU A 249 -7.45 -7.14 33.32
N LYS A 250 -6.26 -7.69 33.03
CA LYS A 250 -5.72 -8.87 33.74
C LYS A 250 -5.19 -8.61 35.17
N LYS A 251 -5.12 -7.37 35.66
CA LYS A 251 -4.56 -7.07 37.01
C LYS A 251 -5.45 -6.15 37.85
N ARG A 252 -6.55 -6.71 38.35
CA ARG A 252 -7.47 -6.03 39.28
C ARG A 252 -6.98 -5.88 40.73
N PHE A 253 -5.87 -6.51 41.14
CA PHE A 253 -5.42 -6.44 42.54
C PHE A 253 -3.89 -6.26 42.67
N SER A 254 -3.52 -5.14 43.29
CA SER A 254 -2.44 -5.00 44.29
C SER A 254 -1.20 -4.13 44.01
N ILE A 255 -0.84 -3.66 42.81
CA ILE A 255 0.30 -2.70 42.65
C ILE A 255 0.04 -1.72 41.47
N PHE A 256 -0.72 -0.66 41.74
CA PHE A 256 -1.51 0.09 40.75
C PHE A 256 -0.81 1.28 40.03
N GLN A 257 0.44 1.65 40.32
CA GLN A 257 1.03 2.88 39.74
C GLN A 257 2.09 2.63 38.65
N ASN A 258 2.95 1.63 38.82
CA ASN A 258 4.05 1.38 37.88
C ASN A 258 3.60 0.67 36.59
N HIS A 259 2.50 -0.09 36.63
CA HIS A 259 1.98 -0.82 35.47
C HIS A 259 1.26 0.10 34.47
N TYR A 260 0.40 1.00 34.95
CA TYR A 260 -0.36 1.94 34.10
C TYR A 260 0.53 3.01 33.46
N SER A 261 1.49 3.56 34.22
CA SER A 261 2.50 4.48 33.67
C SER A 261 3.37 3.81 32.60
N ARG A 262 3.67 2.51 32.76
CA ARG A 262 4.36 1.72 31.74
C ARG A 262 3.51 1.54 30.48
N LEU A 263 2.23 1.17 30.62
CA LEU A 263 1.31 1.01 29.48
C LEU A 263 1.05 2.33 28.74
N SER A 264 0.96 3.45 29.45
CA SER A 264 0.86 4.79 28.84
C SER A 264 2.11 5.15 28.04
N ARG A 265 3.30 4.87 28.59
CA ARG A 265 4.57 5.06 27.87
C ARG A 265 4.66 4.15 26.64
N GLU A 266 4.22 2.91 26.77
CA GLU A 266 4.18 1.94 25.68
C GLU A 266 3.22 2.39 24.56
N ALA A 267 2.02 2.87 24.91
CA ALA A 267 1.08 3.46 23.95
C ALA A 267 1.65 4.71 23.26
N ALA A 268 2.34 5.59 23.99
CA ALA A 268 3.00 6.76 23.43
C ALA A 268 4.12 6.37 22.46
N GLN A 269 4.93 5.36 22.81
CA GLN A 269 5.99 4.85 21.95
C GLN A 269 5.42 4.29 20.64
N ILE A 270 4.40 3.44 20.73
CA ILE A 270 3.73 2.86 19.55
C ILE A 270 3.15 3.96 18.67
N TYR A 271 2.49 4.96 19.27
CA TYR A 271 1.95 6.10 18.54
C TYR A 271 3.04 6.82 17.75
N LEU A 272 4.14 7.23 18.40
CA LEU A 272 5.24 7.94 17.75
C LEU A 272 5.90 7.09 16.66
N ASP A 273 6.13 5.81 16.92
CA ASP A 273 6.82 4.90 16.00
C ASP A 273 6.03 4.62 14.71
N ILE A 274 4.70 4.73 14.76
CA ILE A 274 3.81 4.44 13.63
C ILE A 274 3.32 5.73 12.97
N SER A 275 3.01 6.79 13.73
CA SER A 275 2.52 8.05 13.16
C SER A 275 3.49 8.64 12.16
N ASP A 276 4.78 8.61 12.48
CA ASP A 276 5.82 9.14 11.61
C ASP A 276 5.92 8.35 10.30
N THR A 277 5.74 7.03 10.34
CA THR A 277 5.78 6.21 9.12
C THR A 277 4.52 6.37 8.28
N VAL A 278 3.34 6.40 8.90
CA VAL A 278 2.07 6.67 8.21
C VAL A 278 2.13 8.03 7.51
N GLU A 279 2.57 9.08 8.21
CA GLU A 279 2.75 10.41 7.62
C GLU A 279 3.77 10.39 6.46
N SER A 280 4.84 9.59 6.58
CA SER A 280 5.84 9.42 5.52
C SER A 280 5.27 8.74 4.26
N VAL A 281 4.45 7.70 4.42
CA VAL A 281 3.73 7.02 3.32
C VAL A 281 2.82 8.00 2.58
N GLU A 282 2.06 8.81 3.32
CA GLU A 282 1.15 9.80 2.74
C GLU A 282 1.88 10.93 2.00
N ASN A 283 3.01 11.38 2.56
CA ASN A 283 3.78 12.49 2.00
C ASN A 283 4.80 12.08 0.93
N THR A 284 4.91 10.80 0.58
CA THR A 284 5.94 10.30 -0.35
C THR A 284 5.75 10.87 -1.77
N MET A 285 4.51 11.00 -2.24
CA MET A 285 4.21 11.54 -3.56
C MET A 285 3.43 12.84 -3.43
N LYS A 286 3.96 13.90 -4.06
CA LYS A 286 3.19 15.11 -4.34
C LYS A 286 3.01 15.17 -5.84
N VAL A 287 1.77 15.01 -6.30
CA VAL A 287 1.46 15.24 -7.72
C VAL A 287 1.52 16.74 -7.97
N VAL A 288 2.71 17.23 -8.33
CA VAL A 288 2.96 18.65 -8.59
C VAL A 288 3.10 18.83 -10.10
N GLY A 289 2.20 19.62 -10.69
CA GLY A 289 2.37 20.15 -12.04
C GLY A 289 1.53 19.49 -13.14
N ASP A 290 0.92 18.33 -12.90
CA ASP A 290 0.01 17.68 -13.85
C ASP A 290 -1.39 17.46 -13.25
N PHE A 291 -2.36 18.24 -13.73
CA PHE A 291 -3.76 18.16 -13.29
C PHE A 291 -4.40 16.80 -13.62
N TYR A 292 -4.01 16.18 -14.74
CA TYR A 292 -4.57 14.91 -15.17
C TYR A 292 -4.05 13.76 -14.32
N LEU A 293 -2.74 13.68 -14.06
CA LEU A 293 -2.21 12.67 -13.13
C LEU A 293 -2.77 12.84 -11.72
N ALA A 294 -3.03 14.07 -11.28
CA ALA A 294 -3.69 14.29 -9.99
C ALA A 294 -5.14 13.79 -9.99
N LYS A 295 -5.84 13.85 -11.12
CA LYS A 295 -7.18 13.28 -11.29
C LYS A 295 -7.14 11.76 -11.27
N ILE A 296 -6.19 11.15 -11.99
CA ILE A 296 -5.94 9.70 -11.98
C ILE A 296 -5.63 9.20 -10.58
N PHE A 297 -4.72 9.87 -9.85
CA PHE A 297 -4.37 9.50 -8.48
C PHE A 297 -5.59 9.49 -7.56
N ARG A 298 -6.42 10.55 -7.60
CA ARG A 298 -7.66 10.61 -6.80
C ARG A 298 -8.63 9.50 -7.18
N ALA A 299 -8.77 9.20 -8.47
CA ALA A 299 -9.64 8.14 -8.94
C ALA A 299 -9.16 6.75 -8.47
N ALA A 300 -7.85 6.47 -8.59
CA ALA A 300 -7.23 5.25 -8.10
C ALA A 300 -7.42 5.11 -6.58
N SER A 301 -7.05 6.12 -5.78
CA SER A 301 -7.24 6.11 -4.33
C SER A 301 -8.70 5.92 -3.92
N GLN A 302 -9.65 6.49 -4.66
CA GLN A 302 -11.08 6.31 -4.39
C GLN A 302 -11.52 4.86 -4.70
N ARG A 303 -11.14 4.32 -5.86
CA ARG A 303 -11.51 2.96 -6.29
C ARG A 303 -10.91 1.88 -5.41
N LEU A 304 -9.67 2.10 -4.96
CA LEU A 304 -8.95 1.25 -4.02
C LEU A 304 -9.42 1.44 -2.56
N ARG A 305 -10.38 2.33 -2.31
CA ARG A 305 -10.90 2.65 -0.97
C ARG A 305 -9.81 3.02 0.03
N PHE A 306 -8.75 3.67 -0.44
CA PHE A 306 -7.61 4.09 0.40
C PHE A 306 -8.06 4.91 1.61
N LYS A 307 -9.06 5.79 1.42
CA LYS A 307 -9.60 6.64 2.48
C LYS A 307 -10.18 5.83 3.65
N ASP A 308 -10.85 4.72 3.39
CA ASP A 308 -11.50 3.92 4.43
C ASP A 308 -10.45 3.30 5.36
N TRP A 309 -9.37 2.77 4.78
CA TRP A 309 -8.23 2.22 5.52
C TRP A 309 -7.47 3.29 6.28
N ARG A 310 -7.20 4.42 5.63
CA ARG A 310 -6.56 5.57 6.29
C ARG A 310 -7.36 6.08 7.48
N ASP A 311 -8.66 6.28 7.31
CA ASP A 311 -9.52 6.79 8.38
C ASP A 311 -9.59 5.78 9.57
N SER A 312 -9.47 4.47 9.30
CA SER A 312 -9.33 3.43 10.33
C SER A 312 -8.00 3.54 11.09
N VAL A 313 -6.88 3.68 10.37
CA VAL A 313 -5.54 3.90 10.96
C VAL A 313 -5.52 5.16 11.82
N ASP A 314 -6.06 6.28 11.33
CA ASP A 314 -6.18 7.55 12.06
C ASP A 314 -6.95 7.38 13.37
N GLN A 315 -8.07 6.64 13.34
CA GLN A 315 -8.87 6.37 14.53
C GLN A 315 -8.09 5.53 15.55
N LYS A 316 -7.34 4.51 15.10
CA LYS A 316 -6.52 3.66 15.96
C LYS A 316 -5.34 4.43 16.59
N LEU A 317 -4.67 5.28 15.82
CA LEU A 317 -3.65 6.20 16.33
C LEU A 317 -4.23 7.18 17.35
N SER A 318 -5.42 7.74 17.09
CA SER A 318 -6.13 8.59 18.05
C SER A 318 -6.46 7.85 19.35
N ASN A 319 -6.85 6.57 19.28
CA ASN A 319 -7.09 5.74 20.45
C ASN A 319 -5.81 5.53 21.26
N LEU A 320 -4.67 5.27 20.63
CA LEU A 320 -3.36 5.18 21.32
C LEU A 320 -2.99 6.50 22.02
N ALA A 321 -3.20 7.64 21.34
CA ALA A 321 -2.97 8.96 21.93
C ALA A 321 -3.93 9.27 23.10
N GLN A 322 -5.14 8.72 23.10
CA GLN A 322 -6.05 8.81 24.24
C GLN A 322 -5.58 7.94 25.41
N VAL A 323 -5.19 6.69 25.14
CA VAL A 323 -4.63 5.78 26.17
C VAL A 323 -3.37 6.36 26.80
N SER A 324 -2.49 7.01 26.03
CA SER A 324 -1.30 7.67 26.57
C SER A 324 -1.66 8.85 27.49
N ARG A 325 -2.65 9.67 27.13
CA ARG A 325 -3.10 10.85 27.90
C ARG A 325 -3.82 10.52 29.21
N LEU A 326 -4.59 9.43 29.26
CA LEU A 326 -5.39 9.05 30.43
C LEU A 326 -4.58 8.92 31.74
N PHE A 327 -3.25 8.74 31.67
CA PHE A 327 -2.41 8.54 32.86
C PHE A 327 -1.40 9.67 33.15
N VAL A 328 -1.41 10.75 32.36
CA VAL A 328 -0.72 12.00 32.75
C VAL A 328 -1.57 12.78 33.78
N GLY A 329 -2.90 12.69 33.68
CA GLY A 329 -3.84 13.33 34.61
C GLY A 329 -3.83 12.73 36.02
N GLU A 330 -3.91 11.41 36.15
CA GLU A 330 -3.95 10.75 37.48
C GLU A 330 -2.66 10.91 38.28
N ALA A 331 -1.50 11.03 37.63
CA ALA A 331 -0.22 11.23 38.32
C ALA A 331 -0.16 12.60 39.04
N ASN A 332 -0.78 13.63 38.46
CA ASN A 332 -0.87 14.96 39.05
C ASN A 332 -1.96 15.02 40.14
N GLU A 333 -3.14 14.43 39.91
CA GLU A 333 -4.17 14.36 40.95
C GLU A 333 -3.72 13.58 42.19
N LYS A 334 -2.99 12.48 42.02
CA LYS A 334 -2.45 11.72 43.16
C LYS A 334 -1.28 12.40 43.84
N ARG A 335 -0.42 13.14 43.12
CA ARG A 335 0.60 14.01 43.76
C ARG A 335 -0.06 15.09 44.60
N ASN A 336 -1.15 15.67 44.12
CA ASN A 336 -1.93 16.63 44.89
C ASN A 336 -2.59 15.99 46.12
N GLN A 337 -3.16 14.79 46.01
CA GLN A 337 -3.66 14.03 47.17
C GLN A 337 -2.55 13.67 48.18
N LEU A 338 -1.36 13.31 47.72
CA LEU A 338 -0.23 12.99 48.61
C LEU A 338 0.27 14.24 49.34
N LEU A 339 0.33 15.38 48.65
CA LEU A 339 0.61 16.68 49.27
C LEU A 339 -0.48 17.05 50.28
N GLU A 340 -1.75 16.82 49.96
CA GLU A 340 -2.88 17.07 50.87
C GLU A 340 -2.77 16.20 52.13
N ILE A 341 -2.49 14.91 51.99
CA ILE A 341 -2.29 14.00 53.13
C ILE A 341 -1.10 14.43 53.99
N ILE A 342 0.02 14.84 53.36
CA ILE A 342 1.20 15.33 54.09
C ILE A 342 0.86 16.61 54.86
N ILE A 343 0.11 17.54 54.25
CA ILE A 343 -0.34 18.78 54.90
C ILE A 343 -1.26 18.47 56.10
N ILE A 344 -2.23 17.56 55.92
CA ILE A 344 -3.13 17.12 57.01
C ILE A 344 -2.30 16.51 58.15
N PHE A 345 -1.29 15.70 57.84
CA PHE A 345 -0.44 15.05 58.84
C PHE A 345 0.43 16.07 59.59
N LEU A 346 0.99 17.06 58.89
CA LEU A 346 1.76 18.15 59.49
C LEU A 346 0.89 18.99 60.45
N ILE A 347 -0.33 19.34 60.04
CA ILE A 347 -1.29 20.06 60.88
C ILE A 347 -1.66 19.22 62.10
N ALA A 348 -1.93 17.92 61.94
CA ALA A 348 -2.27 17.04 63.04
C ALA A 348 -1.13 16.96 64.08
N ILE A 349 0.13 16.87 63.64
CA ILE A 349 1.30 16.86 64.52
C ILE A 349 1.46 18.17 65.29
N GLU A 350 1.15 19.32 64.68
CA GLU A 350 1.26 20.63 65.33
C GLU A 350 0.12 20.91 66.31
N VAL A 351 -1.08 20.46 65.98
CA VAL A 351 -2.31 20.74 66.75
C VAL A 351 -2.49 19.79 67.94
N VAL A 352 -2.13 18.51 67.82
CA VAL A 352 -2.29 17.53 68.91
C VAL A 352 -1.57 17.95 70.21
N PRO A 353 -0.32 18.42 70.20
CA PRO A 353 0.38 18.90 71.41
C PRO A 353 -0.27 20.11 72.09
N LEU A 354 -1.04 20.92 71.35
CA LEU A 354 -1.76 22.08 71.90
C LEU A 354 -3.00 21.67 72.71
N PHE A 355 -3.57 20.50 72.43
CA PHE A 355 -4.75 19.98 73.16
C PHE A 355 -4.40 19.12 74.38
N PHE A 356 -3.16 18.65 74.49
CA PHE A 356 -2.67 17.86 75.63
C PHE A 356 -1.88 18.70 76.65
N LYS A 357 -2.09 20.03 76.68
CA LYS A 357 -1.41 20.98 77.56
C LYS A 357 -2.32 21.58 78.62
#